data_AF-A0A3C1PI55-F1
#
_entry.id   AF-A0A3C1PI55-F1
#
_cell.length_a   1.000
_cell.length_b   1.000
_cell.length_c   1.000
_cell.angle_alpha   90.00
_cell.angle_beta   90.00
_cell.angle_gamma   90.00
#
_symmetry.space_group_name_H-M   'P 1'
#
loop_
_entity.id
_entity.type
_entity.pdbx_description
1 polymer ?
#
loop_
_entity_poly.entity_id
_entity_poly.type
_entity_poly.pdbx_seq_one_letter_code
_entity_poly.pdbx_strand_id
1 'polypeptide(L)'
;MDKEIINVDERVNICYQIYIDGFLKLFPEPGDATHTWYSPADELKGMKSEDSTYIRNVFNTYFSEYRKSIESGNFAMPTQLLESIRNYQELHSAAILPSATKQKIEIAYNNAMIFERIAPYYGLIGFIMLVLLFTQIVNKKLSFPRVLTFFKILIFIGFAFHTLGLGLRWYIAGHAPWSNGYESMIYVAWATILAGFFFIKKSPFVQAATGVLAALTLMVAHLSWMNPEITTLVPVLKSYWL
;
A
#
# COMPACT_ATOMS: atom_id res chain seq x y z
N MET A 1 23.63 -10.43 14.91
CA MET A 1 24.76 -10.29 13.97
C MET A 1 24.33 -10.79 12.60
N ASP A 2 23.81 -12.02 12.51
CA ASP A 2 23.40 -12.64 11.24
C ASP A 2 22.30 -11.88 10.50
N LYS A 3 21.27 -11.39 11.20
CA LYS A 3 20.18 -10.62 10.59
C LYS A 3 20.65 -9.29 9.96
N GLU A 4 21.62 -8.63 10.58
CA GLU A 4 22.17 -7.37 10.06
C GLU A 4 23.03 -7.62 8.82
N ILE A 5 23.81 -8.71 8.81
CA ILE A 5 24.61 -9.11 7.65
C ILE A 5 23.70 -9.48 6.47
N ILE A 6 22.62 -10.25 6.72
CA ILE A 6 21.61 -10.58 5.70
C ILE A 6 20.95 -9.31 5.14
N ASN A 7 20.60 -8.33 5.99
CA ASN A 7 19.98 -7.10 5.53
C ASN A 7 20.92 -6.26 4.65
N VAL A 8 22.21 -6.23 4.96
CA VAL A 8 23.21 -5.55 4.12
C VAL A 8 23.36 -6.26 2.78
N ASP A 9 23.45 -7.59 2.78
CA ASP A 9 23.52 -8.40 1.56
C ASP A 9 22.29 -8.18 0.66
N GLU A 10 21.09 -8.19 1.24
CA GLU A 10 19.84 -7.89 0.51
C GLU A 10 19.88 -6.52 -0.15
N ARG A 11 20.30 -5.46 0.56
CA ARG A 11 20.41 -4.10 0.00
C ARG A 11 21.44 -4.03 -1.12
N VAL A 12 22.59 -4.67 -0.95
CA VAL A 12 23.63 -4.72 -1.99
C VAL A 12 23.12 -5.45 -3.23
N ASN A 13 22.44 -6.57 -3.05
CA ASN A 13 21.84 -7.32 -4.15
C ASN A 13 20.74 -6.52 -4.86
N ILE A 14 19.85 -5.83 -4.13
CA ILE A 14 18.84 -4.94 -4.71
C ILE A 14 19.50 -3.84 -5.54
N CYS A 15 20.51 -3.15 -4.98
CA CYS A 15 21.26 -2.12 -5.71
C CYS A 15 21.91 -2.70 -6.97
N TYR A 16 22.57 -3.85 -6.86
CA TYR A 16 23.20 -4.51 -7.99
C TYR A 16 22.17 -4.83 -9.10
N GLN A 17 21.03 -5.42 -8.74
CA GLN A 17 19.92 -5.72 -9.66
C GLN A 17 19.37 -4.46 -10.34
N ILE A 18 19.30 -3.33 -9.63
CA ILE A 18 18.88 -2.06 -10.22
C ILE A 18 19.92 -1.56 -11.24
N TYR A 19 21.21 -1.63 -10.93
CA TYR A 19 22.28 -1.14 -11.82
C TYR A 19 22.44 -1.95 -13.11
N ILE A 20 22.11 -3.24 -13.07
CA ILE A 20 22.19 -4.10 -14.26
C ILE A 20 20.86 -4.17 -15.03
N ASP A 21 19.84 -3.38 -14.66
CA ASP A 21 18.48 -3.43 -15.22
C ASP A 21 17.75 -4.78 -14.99
N GLY A 22 18.18 -5.56 -13.99
CA GLY A 22 17.65 -6.87 -13.65
C GLY A 22 16.48 -6.87 -12.65
N PHE A 23 16.27 -5.75 -11.97
CA PHE A 23 15.30 -5.67 -10.87
C PHE A 23 13.84 -5.65 -11.36
N LEU A 24 13.54 -4.84 -12.38
CA LEU A 24 12.16 -4.65 -12.87
C LEU A 24 11.80 -5.68 -13.93
N LYS A 25 10.91 -6.61 -13.57
CA LYS A 25 10.32 -7.58 -14.49
C LYS A 25 9.11 -6.96 -15.18
N LEU A 26 9.29 -6.52 -16.42
CA LEU A 26 8.29 -5.76 -17.18
C LEU A 26 7.78 -6.47 -18.42
N PHE A 27 8.51 -7.48 -18.91
CA PHE A 27 8.26 -8.07 -20.22
C PHE A 27 7.79 -9.51 -20.07
N PRO A 28 6.50 -9.78 -20.30
CA PRO A 28 6.00 -11.15 -20.25
C PRO A 28 6.58 -12.01 -21.39
N GLU A 29 6.76 -13.29 -21.10
CA GLU A 29 7.15 -14.28 -22.09
C GLU A 29 5.99 -14.62 -23.05
N PRO A 30 6.16 -14.48 -24.38
CA PRO A 30 5.12 -14.80 -25.34
C PRO A 30 4.74 -16.29 -25.32
N GLY A 31 3.47 -16.58 -24.99
CA GLY A 31 2.92 -17.94 -25.09
C GLY A 31 3.30 -18.88 -23.94
N ASP A 32 3.90 -18.36 -22.86
CA ASP A 32 4.23 -19.14 -21.68
C ASP A 32 2.99 -19.40 -20.80
N ALA A 33 2.78 -20.67 -20.44
CA ALA A 33 1.72 -21.09 -19.54
C ALA A 33 2.03 -20.76 -18.06
N THR A 34 3.31 -20.54 -17.71
CA THR A 34 3.73 -20.21 -16.34
C THR A 34 3.69 -18.72 -16.03
N HIS A 35 3.37 -17.88 -17.03
CA HIS A 35 3.29 -16.43 -16.91
C HIS A 35 4.59 -15.81 -16.40
N THR A 36 5.72 -16.19 -16.97
CA THR A 36 7.03 -15.66 -16.62
C THR A 36 7.20 -14.23 -17.15
N TRP A 37 7.80 -13.37 -16.32
CA TRP A 37 8.15 -11.99 -16.66
C TRP A 37 9.67 -11.81 -16.59
N TYR A 38 10.22 -11.17 -17.61
CA TYR A 38 11.63 -10.88 -17.76
C TYR A 38 11.94 -9.42 -17.48
N SER A 39 13.15 -9.22 -16.98
CA SER A 39 13.85 -7.95 -16.99
C SER A 39 14.62 -7.76 -18.31
N PRO A 40 14.97 -6.53 -18.69
CA PRO A 40 15.90 -6.26 -19.81
C PRO A 40 17.24 -6.99 -19.73
N ALA A 41 17.70 -7.32 -18.52
CA ALA A 41 18.98 -7.94 -18.25
C ALA A 41 18.96 -9.46 -18.34
N ASP A 42 17.78 -10.08 -18.29
CA ASP A 42 17.63 -11.53 -18.26
C ASP A 42 18.07 -12.18 -19.58
N GLU A 43 18.52 -13.43 -19.48
CA GLU A 43 18.77 -14.25 -20.66
C GLU A 43 17.44 -14.67 -21.31
N LEU A 44 17.05 -13.99 -22.38
CA LEU A 44 15.83 -14.24 -23.17
C LEU A 44 15.95 -15.52 -24.05
N LYS A 45 16.39 -16.64 -23.45
CA LYS A 45 16.55 -17.93 -24.13
C LYS A 45 15.18 -18.53 -24.46
N GLY A 46 14.93 -18.85 -25.73
CA GLY A 46 13.66 -19.44 -26.20
C GLY A 46 12.66 -18.43 -26.78
N MET A 47 12.96 -17.14 -26.68
CA MET A 47 12.14 -16.07 -27.25
C MET A 47 12.47 -15.83 -28.74
N LYS A 48 11.47 -15.40 -29.53
CA LYS A 48 11.69 -14.99 -30.93
C LYS A 48 12.67 -13.81 -30.98
N SER A 49 13.47 -13.77 -32.05
CA SER A 49 14.51 -12.73 -32.23
C SER A 49 13.94 -11.31 -32.20
N GLU A 50 12.74 -11.11 -32.74
CA GLU A 50 12.03 -9.82 -32.78
C GLU A 50 11.71 -9.31 -31.36
N ASP A 51 11.06 -10.15 -30.55
CA ASP A 51 10.68 -9.83 -29.17
C ASP A 51 11.92 -9.56 -28.30
N SER A 52 12.97 -10.38 -28.45
CA SER A 52 14.21 -10.22 -27.69
C SER A 52 14.93 -8.90 -28.00
N THR A 53 14.87 -8.46 -29.26
CA THR A 53 15.47 -7.21 -29.72
C THR A 53 14.64 -6.02 -29.26
N TYR A 54 13.30 -6.14 -29.30
CA TYR A 54 12.39 -5.14 -28.77
C TYR A 54 12.64 -4.88 -27.29
N ILE A 55 12.65 -5.92 -26.45
CA ILE A 55 12.86 -5.82 -24.98
C ILE A 55 14.16 -5.09 -24.66
N ARG A 56 15.27 -5.48 -25.29
CA ARG A 56 16.60 -4.88 -25.06
C ARG A 56 16.67 -3.41 -25.48
N ASN A 57 15.98 -3.04 -26.56
CA ASN A 57 16.06 -1.71 -27.13
C ASN A 57 15.08 -0.73 -26.49
N VAL A 58 13.83 -1.16 -26.25
CA VAL A 58 12.77 -0.26 -25.78
C VAL A 58 13.08 0.31 -24.40
N PHE A 59 13.63 -0.51 -23.50
CA PHE A 59 13.99 -0.08 -22.15
C PHE A 59 15.12 0.97 -22.18
N ASN A 60 16.21 0.67 -22.89
CA ASN A 60 17.33 1.60 -23.06
C ASN A 60 16.90 2.91 -23.74
N THR A 61 16.06 2.81 -24.77
CA THR A 61 15.54 3.98 -25.51
C THR A 61 14.67 4.83 -24.59
N TYR A 62 13.79 4.22 -23.78
CA TYR A 62 12.95 4.95 -22.83
C TYR A 62 13.77 5.81 -21.87
N PHE A 63 14.79 5.25 -21.21
CA PHE A 63 15.61 6.04 -20.28
C PHE A 63 16.48 7.10 -20.98
N SER A 64 16.92 6.83 -22.22
CA SER A 64 17.64 7.82 -23.02
C SER A 64 16.75 9.01 -23.38
N GLU A 65 15.55 8.76 -23.89
CA GLU A 65 14.58 9.81 -24.24
C GLU A 65 14.05 10.54 -23.01
N TYR A 66 13.79 9.82 -21.91
CA TYR A 66 13.35 10.44 -20.66
C TYR A 66 14.36 11.46 -20.13
N ARG A 67 15.67 11.14 -20.19
CA ARG A 67 16.73 12.08 -19.80
C ARG A 67 16.73 13.35 -20.67
N LYS A 68 16.53 13.22 -21.99
CA LYS A 68 16.39 14.37 -22.90
C LYS A 68 15.11 15.18 -22.61
N SER A 69 14.03 14.51 -22.23
CA SER A 69 12.76 15.13 -21.86
C SER A 69 12.83 15.96 -20.59
N ILE A 70 13.68 15.60 -19.62
CA ILE A 70 13.91 16.41 -18.41
C ILE A 70 14.45 17.79 -18.78
N GLU A 71 15.39 17.86 -19.73
CA GLU A 71 16.00 19.13 -20.16
C GLU A 71 15.07 19.94 -21.08
N SER A 72 14.39 19.27 -22.01
CA SER A 72 13.55 19.92 -23.01
C SER A 72 12.10 20.21 -22.57
N GLY A 73 11.64 19.58 -21.48
CA GLY A 73 10.25 19.60 -21.02
C GLY A 73 9.27 18.81 -21.90
N ASN A 74 9.72 18.20 -22.99
CA ASN A 74 8.87 17.45 -23.93
C ASN A 74 8.89 15.95 -23.62
N PHE A 75 7.80 15.43 -23.06
CA PHE A 75 7.66 14.02 -22.67
C PHE A 75 6.93 13.14 -23.70
N ALA A 76 6.63 13.65 -24.90
CA ALA A 76 5.86 12.91 -25.91
C ALA A 76 6.49 11.55 -26.29
N MET A 77 7.81 11.52 -26.50
CA MET A 77 8.52 10.30 -26.90
C MET A 77 8.59 9.25 -25.77
N PRO A 78 8.96 9.60 -24.52
CA PRO A 78 8.82 8.67 -23.39
C PRO A 78 7.39 8.15 -23.19
N THR A 79 6.36 8.98 -23.33
CA THR A 79 4.97 8.55 -23.24
C THR A 79 4.63 7.51 -24.30
N GLN A 80 5.04 7.74 -25.55
CA GLN A 80 4.84 6.79 -26.64
C GLN A 80 5.56 5.45 -26.40
N LEU A 81 6.77 5.49 -25.84
CA LEU A 81 7.52 4.27 -25.50
C LEU A 81 6.84 3.49 -24.35
N LEU A 82 6.29 4.18 -23.34
CA LEU A 82 5.50 3.53 -22.29
C LEU A 82 4.23 2.89 -22.84
N GLU A 83 3.54 3.55 -23.76
CA GLU A 83 2.39 2.97 -24.46
C GLU A 83 2.79 1.73 -25.26
N SER A 84 3.95 1.74 -25.92
CA SER A 84 4.49 0.57 -26.62
C SER A 84 4.75 -0.61 -25.65
N ILE A 85 5.35 -0.35 -24.49
CA ILE A 85 5.58 -1.38 -23.46
C ILE A 85 4.25 -1.94 -22.96
N ARG A 86 3.26 -1.08 -22.71
CA ARG A 86 1.92 -1.50 -22.31
C ARG A 86 1.24 -2.37 -23.37
N ASN A 87 1.30 -1.98 -24.64
CA ASN A 87 0.72 -2.75 -25.73
C ASN A 87 1.36 -4.14 -25.85
N TYR A 88 2.68 -4.23 -25.64
CA TYR A 88 3.38 -5.52 -25.58
C TYR A 88 2.87 -6.39 -24.42
N GLN A 89 2.70 -5.81 -23.22
CA GLN A 89 2.15 -6.52 -22.07
C GLN A 89 0.71 -7.00 -22.31
N GLU A 90 -0.15 -6.16 -22.89
CA GLU A 90 -1.52 -6.51 -23.24
C GLU A 90 -1.57 -7.63 -24.29
N LEU A 91 -0.70 -7.60 -25.31
CA LEU A 91 -0.63 -8.63 -26.35
C LEU A 91 -0.24 -10.00 -25.80
N HIS A 92 0.72 -10.05 -24.87
CA HIS A 92 1.33 -11.30 -24.40
C HIS A 92 0.84 -11.77 -23.01
N SER A 93 0.08 -10.96 -22.28
CA SER A 93 -0.38 -11.28 -20.91
C SER A 93 -1.74 -10.69 -20.52
N ALA A 94 -2.61 -10.44 -21.51
CA ALA A 94 -3.98 -9.97 -21.25
C ALA A 94 -4.75 -10.77 -20.18
N ALA A 95 -4.51 -12.09 -20.08
CA ALA A 95 -5.23 -12.97 -19.17
C ALA A 95 -4.98 -12.69 -17.68
N ILE A 96 -3.79 -12.18 -17.33
CA ILE A 96 -3.37 -11.94 -15.93
C ILE A 96 -3.34 -10.46 -15.57
N LEU A 97 -3.39 -9.56 -16.56
CA LEU A 97 -3.32 -8.13 -16.31
C LEU A 97 -4.58 -7.65 -15.57
N PRO A 98 -4.44 -6.81 -14.53
CA PRO A 98 -5.58 -6.22 -13.87
C PRO A 98 -6.33 -5.31 -14.83
N SER A 99 -7.66 -5.31 -14.75
CA SER A 99 -8.50 -4.42 -15.56
C SER A 99 -8.11 -2.95 -15.36
N ALA A 100 -8.35 -2.11 -16.37
CA ALA A 100 -8.06 -0.67 -16.30
C ALA A 100 -8.71 0.02 -15.09
N THR A 101 -9.89 -0.46 -14.67
CA THR A 101 -10.58 0.03 -13.46
C THR A 101 -9.82 -0.35 -12.19
N LYS A 102 -9.36 -1.61 -12.09
CA LYS A 102 -8.58 -2.08 -10.93
C LYS A 102 -7.27 -1.31 -10.80
N GLN A 103 -6.57 -1.06 -11.90
CA GLN A 103 -5.35 -0.23 -11.94
C GLN A 103 -5.61 1.20 -11.42
N LYS A 104 -6.68 1.85 -11.88
CA LYS A 104 -7.05 3.20 -11.41
C LYS A 104 -7.38 3.23 -9.92
N ILE A 105 -8.11 2.21 -9.43
CA ILE A 105 -8.45 2.08 -8.01
C ILE A 105 -7.19 1.91 -7.17
N GLU A 106 -6.25 1.08 -7.60
CA GLU A 106 -4.98 0.85 -6.91
C GLU A 106 -4.12 2.12 -6.84
N ILE A 107 -3.98 2.85 -7.96
CA ILE A 107 -3.27 4.13 -8.00
C ILE A 107 -3.92 5.14 -7.05
N ALA A 108 -5.26 5.24 -7.07
CA ALA A 108 -5.99 6.14 -6.19
C ALA A 108 -5.83 5.76 -4.71
N TYR A 109 -5.88 4.46 -4.39
CA TYR A 109 -5.68 3.94 -3.04
C TYR A 109 -4.27 4.24 -2.51
N ASN A 110 -3.23 3.99 -3.31
CA ASN A 110 -1.84 4.27 -2.94
C ASN A 110 -1.61 5.78 -2.72
N ASN A 111 -2.13 6.63 -3.61
CA ASN A 111 -2.02 8.09 -3.48
C ASN A 111 -2.81 8.66 -2.29
N ALA A 112 -3.89 8.00 -1.89
CA ALA A 112 -4.71 8.46 -0.78
C ALA A 112 -4.02 8.31 0.59
N MET A 113 -3.06 7.38 0.72
CA MET A 113 -2.29 7.12 1.95
C MET A 113 -3.21 7.06 3.20
N ILE A 114 -4.30 6.29 3.08
CA ILE A 114 -5.44 6.33 4.00
C ILE A 114 -5.00 6.08 5.45
N PHE A 115 -4.24 5.01 5.70
CA PHE A 115 -3.86 4.61 7.06
C PHE A 115 -2.85 5.57 7.70
N GLU A 116 -1.91 6.10 6.91
CA GLU A 116 -0.95 7.10 7.37
C GLU A 116 -1.66 8.40 7.79
N ARG A 117 -2.67 8.84 7.03
CA ARG A 117 -3.44 10.05 7.34
C ARG A 117 -4.43 9.86 8.50
N ILE A 118 -4.99 8.67 8.66
CA ILE A 118 -5.95 8.36 9.74
C ILE A 118 -5.25 8.22 11.10
N ALA A 119 -3.99 7.78 11.14
CA ALA A 119 -3.26 7.62 12.39
C ALA A 119 -3.21 8.91 13.25
N PRO A 120 -2.69 10.06 12.76
CA PRO A 120 -2.69 11.30 13.53
C PRO A 120 -4.11 11.83 13.76
N TYR A 121 -5.06 11.57 12.85
CA TYR A 121 -6.45 11.96 13.02
C TYR A 121 -7.08 11.32 14.26
N TYR A 122 -6.98 10.00 14.42
CA TYR A 122 -7.46 9.32 15.62
C TYR A 122 -6.71 9.73 16.87
N GLY A 123 -5.39 9.90 16.78
CA GLY A 123 -4.56 10.25 17.92
C GLY A 123 -4.94 11.62 18.48
N LEU A 124 -5.06 12.62 17.59
CA LEU A 124 -5.41 13.99 17.96
C LEU A 124 -6.82 14.07 18.56
N ILE A 125 -7.81 13.47 17.89
CA ILE A 125 -9.20 13.51 18.37
C ILE A 125 -9.34 12.75 19.69
N GLY A 126 -8.79 11.54 19.78
CA GLY A 126 -8.80 10.74 20.99
C GLY A 126 -8.13 11.46 22.16
N PHE A 127 -6.98 12.08 21.93
CA PHE A 127 -6.26 12.86 22.94
C PHE A 127 -7.05 14.08 23.41
N ILE A 128 -7.63 14.88 22.50
CA ILE A 128 -8.46 16.03 22.87
C ILE A 128 -9.68 15.56 23.69
N MET A 129 -10.34 14.48 23.28
CA MET A 129 -11.45 13.90 24.03
C MET A 129 -11.02 13.46 25.43
N LEU A 130 -9.85 12.84 25.59
CA LEU A 130 -9.31 12.49 26.90
C LEU A 130 -9.12 13.73 27.78
N VAL A 131 -8.47 14.78 27.26
CA VAL A 131 -8.26 16.04 27.99
C VAL A 131 -9.61 16.63 28.43
N LEU A 132 -10.59 16.73 27.53
CA LEU A 132 -11.92 17.23 27.86
C LEU A 132 -12.60 16.40 28.96
N LEU A 133 -12.55 15.07 28.86
CA LEU A 133 -13.14 14.19 29.85
C LEU A 133 -12.43 14.30 31.21
N PHE A 134 -11.10 14.42 31.23
CA PHE A 134 -10.33 14.68 32.45
C PHE A 134 -10.72 16.02 33.10
N THR A 135 -10.88 17.09 32.30
CA THR A 135 -11.30 18.40 32.84
C THR A 135 -12.69 18.36 33.48
N GLN A 136 -13.62 17.56 32.94
CA GLN A 136 -14.94 17.35 33.55
C GLN A 136 -14.87 16.60 34.88
N ILE A 137 -13.92 15.66 35.03
CA ILE A 137 -13.69 14.96 36.31
C ILE A 137 -13.17 15.95 37.37
N VAL A 138 -12.18 16.77 37.01
CA VAL A 138 -11.55 17.72 37.94
C VAL A 138 -12.51 18.84 38.32
N ASN A 139 -13.26 19.38 37.35
CA ASN A 139 -14.23 20.43 37.57
C ASN A 139 -15.61 20.03 37.05
N LYS A 140 -16.43 19.48 37.97
CA LYS A 140 -17.79 19.02 37.67
C LYS A 140 -18.75 20.10 37.15
N LYS A 141 -18.40 21.39 37.28
CA LYS A 141 -19.21 22.51 36.72
C LYS A 141 -19.00 22.66 35.21
N LEU A 142 -17.86 22.18 34.68
CA LEU A 142 -17.58 22.20 33.25
C LEU A 142 -18.23 20.99 32.58
N SER A 143 -19.01 21.22 31.54
CA SER A 143 -19.61 20.14 30.76
C SER A 143 -19.63 20.46 29.27
N PHE A 144 -19.17 19.51 28.45
CA PHE A 144 -18.97 19.70 27.01
C PHE A 144 -19.71 18.67 26.14
N PRO A 145 -21.02 18.41 26.36
CA PRO A 145 -21.73 17.31 25.70
C PRO A 145 -21.77 17.46 24.16
N ARG A 146 -21.93 18.69 23.66
CA ARG A 146 -21.95 18.98 22.22
C ARG A 146 -20.58 18.77 21.58
N VAL A 147 -19.52 19.25 22.23
CA VAL A 147 -18.13 19.12 21.76
C VAL A 147 -17.72 17.64 21.74
N LEU A 148 -18.02 16.89 22.80
CA LEU A 148 -17.76 15.45 22.83
C LEU A 148 -18.50 14.76 21.69
N THR A 149 -19.79 15.03 21.50
CA THR A 149 -20.59 14.46 20.40
C THR A 149 -20.00 14.76 19.03
N PHE A 150 -19.55 15.99 18.80
CA PHE A 150 -18.83 16.37 17.58
C PHE A 150 -17.59 15.50 17.35
N PHE A 151 -16.74 15.31 18.36
CA PHE A 151 -15.57 14.43 18.24
C PHE A 151 -15.94 12.96 18.02
N LYS A 152 -17.05 12.46 18.57
CA LYS A 152 -17.53 11.09 18.26
C LYS A 152 -17.88 10.93 16.78
N ILE A 153 -18.53 11.94 16.20
CA ILE A 153 -18.87 11.95 14.77
C ILE A 153 -17.59 11.96 13.94
N LEU A 154 -16.58 12.75 14.35
CA LEU A 154 -15.27 12.72 13.69
C LEU A 154 -14.62 11.33 13.76
N ILE A 155 -14.57 10.68 14.93
CA ILE A 155 -14.05 9.29 15.02
C ILE A 155 -14.83 8.34 14.09
N PHE A 156 -16.15 8.51 13.99
CA PHE A 156 -16.98 7.71 13.08
C PHE A 156 -16.63 7.94 11.60
N ILE A 157 -16.39 9.18 11.19
CA ILE A 157 -15.93 9.51 9.83
C ILE A 157 -14.58 8.85 9.55
N GLY A 158 -13.62 8.96 10.50
CA GLY A 158 -12.33 8.27 10.41
C GLY A 158 -12.50 6.75 10.26
N PHE A 159 -13.44 6.16 11.00
CA PHE A 159 -13.74 4.72 10.93
C PHE A 159 -14.33 4.30 9.59
N ALA A 160 -15.18 5.14 8.98
CA ALA A 160 -15.68 4.90 7.64
C ALA A 160 -14.55 4.86 6.61
N PHE A 161 -13.62 5.83 6.65
CA PHE A 161 -12.43 5.81 5.79
C PHE A 161 -11.50 4.63 6.08
N HIS A 162 -11.32 4.26 7.34
CA HIS A 162 -10.53 3.07 7.72
C HIS A 162 -11.14 1.80 7.10
N THR A 163 -12.46 1.64 7.24
CA THR A 163 -13.20 0.50 6.67
C THR A 163 -13.11 0.47 5.15
N LEU A 164 -13.26 1.63 4.50
CA LEU A 164 -13.08 1.77 3.05
C LEU A 164 -11.66 1.38 2.63
N GLY A 165 -10.64 1.82 3.36
CA GLY A 165 -9.24 1.47 3.10
C GLY A 165 -9.01 -0.05 3.15
N LEU A 166 -9.53 -0.72 4.18
CA LEU A 166 -9.46 -2.18 4.28
C LEU A 166 -10.21 -2.89 3.14
N GLY A 167 -11.41 -2.40 2.79
CA GLY A 167 -12.19 -2.96 1.69
C GLY A 167 -11.52 -2.80 0.33
N LEU A 168 -10.94 -1.63 0.05
CA LEU A 168 -10.16 -1.38 -1.16
C LEU A 168 -8.92 -2.27 -1.20
N ARG A 169 -8.21 -2.40 -0.08
CA ARG A 169 -7.03 -3.28 0.02
C ARG A 169 -7.40 -4.73 -0.28
N TRP A 170 -8.51 -5.23 0.29
CA TRP A 170 -9.03 -6.57 -0.02
C TRP A 170 -9.33 -6.73 -1.52
N TYR A 171 -10.03 -5.77 -2.12
CA TYR A 171 -10.36 -5.81 -3.54
C TYR A 171 -9.11 -5.80 -4.46
N ILE A 172 -8.10 -4.99 -4.13
CA ILE A 172 -6.85 -4.89 -4.88
C ILE A 172 -6.04 -6.18 -4.72
N ALA A 173 -5.81 -6.61 -3.48
CA ALA A 173 -4.99 -7.78 -3.15
C ALA A 173 -5.60 -9.10 -3.64
N GLY A 174 -6.94 -9.18 -3.73
CA GLY A 174 -7.63 -10.41 -4.08
C GLY A 174 -7.69 -11.43 -2.94
N HIS A 175 -7.21 -11.08 -1.75
CA HIS A 175 -7.30 -11.86 -0.52
C HIS A 175 -7.58 -10.94 0.68
N ALA A 176 -7.99 -11.53 1.80
CA ALA A 176 -8.28 -10.78 3.01
C ALA A 176 -7.01 -10.06 3.54
N PRO A 177 -7.12 -8.79 4.00
CA PRO A 177 -5.98 -7.97 4.41
C PRO A 177 -5.56 -8.28 5.86
N TRP A 178 -5.10 -9.51 6.10
CA TRP A 178 -4.51 -9.96 7.37
C TRP A 178 -3.33 -10.93 7.14
N SER A 179 -2.72 -10.88 5.96
CA SER A 179 -1.73 -11.87 5.51
C SER A 179 -0.33 -11.62 6.07
N ASN A 180 -0.03 -10.39 6.49
CA ASN A 180 1.27 -10.00 7.02
C ASN A 180 1.14 -9.13 8.27
N GLY A 181 2.27 -8.76 8.87
CA GLY A 181 2.29 -7.94 10.08
C GLY A 181 1.66 -6.57 9.88
N TYR A 182 1.86 -5.92 8.72
CA TYR A 182 1.31 -4.59 8.44
C TYR A 182 -0.21 -4.66 8.41
N GLU A 183 -0.73 -5.62 7.65
CA GLU A 183 -2.15 -5.92 7.49
C GLU A 183 -2.82 -6.27 8.81
N SER A 184 -2.15 -7.06 9.65
CA SER A 184 -2.61 -7.38 11.00
C SER A 184 -2.75 -6.13 11.87
N MET A 185 -1.79 -5.19 11.80
CA MET A 185 -1.81 -3.97 12.61
C MET A 185 -2.91 -3.00 12.20
N ILE A 186 -3.13 -2.80 10.89
CA ILE A 186 -4.26 -1.98 10.41
C ILE A 186 -5.60 -2.61 10.82
N TYR A 187 -5.72 -3.93 10.73
CA TYR A 187 -6.93 -4.65 11.17
C TYR A 187 -7.17 -4.52 12.68
N VAL A 188 -6.13 -4.67 13.50
CA VAL A 188 -6.23 -4.50 14.96
C VAL A 188 -6.62 -3.07 15.33
N ALA A 189 -6.07 -2.06 14.65
CA ALA A 189 -6.46 -0.67 14.85
C ALA A 189 -7.94 -0.43 14.49
N TRP A 190 -8.42 -1.02 13.39
CA TRP A 190 -9.83 -0.99 13.01
C TRP A 190 -10.73 -1.64 14.06
N ALA A 191 -10.38 -2.85 14.52
CA ALA A 191 -11.12 -3.57 15.56
C ALA A 191 -11.14 -2.81 16.90
N THR A 192 -10.06 -2.11 17.22
CA THR A 192 -9.95 -1.28 18.43
C THR A 192 -10.94 -0.12 18.41
N ILE A 193 -11.05 0.60 17.30
CA ILE A 193 -12.05 1.68 17.14
C ILE A 193 -13.47 1.11 17.20
N LEU A 194 -13.70 -0.04 16.54
CA LEU A 194 -15.00 -0.71 16.56
C LEU A 194 -15.43 -1.09 17.98
N ALA A 195 -14.51 -1.67 18.78
CA ALA A 195 -14.75 -1.95 20.19
C ALA A 195 -15.06 -0.66 20.97
N GLY A 196 -14.39 0.45 20.64
CA GLY A 196 -14.68 1.79 21.15
C GLY A 196 -16.15 2.19 21.01
N PHE A 197 -16.76 1.95 19.85
CA PHE A 197 -18.18 2.24 19.62
C PHE A 197 -19.12 1.31 20.41
N PHE A 198 -18.79 0.03 20.56
CA PHE A 198 -19.61 -0.90 21.34
C PHE A 198 -19.61 -0.58 22.84
N PHE A 199 -18.44 -0.25 23.39
CA PHE A 199 -18.28 -0.04 24.84
C PHE A 199 -18.51 1.41 25.29
N ILE A 200 -18.77 2.34 24.37
CA ILE A 200 -19.01 3.76 24.70
C ILE A 200 -20.16 3.96 25.70
N LYS A 201 -21.20 3.11 25.66
CA LYS A 201 -22.35 3.19 26.57
C LYS A 201 -21.95 2.93 28.03
N LYS A 202 -20.84 2.24 28.27
CA LYS A 202 -20.31 1.97 29.62
C LYS A 202 -19.47 3.13 30.14
N SER A 203 -18.65 3.75 29.28
CA SER A 203 -17.85 4.92 29.66
C SER A 203 -17.41 5.72 28.42
N PRO A 204 -17.57 7.06 28.43
CA PRO A 204 -17.13 7.92 27.34
C PRO A 204 -15.59 7.93 27.18
N PHE A 205 -14.84 7.55 28.21
CA PHE A 205 -13.39 7.42 28.14
C PHE A 205 -12.94 6.31 27.18
N VAL A 206 -13.77 5.28 26.98
CA VAL A 206 -13.40 4.13 26.15
C VAL A 206 -13.19 4.55 24.70
N GLN A 207 -14.07 5.40 24.14
CA GLN A 207 -13.92 5.86 22.76
C GLN A 207 -12.69 6.74 22.57
N ALA A 208 -12.38 7.59 23.56
CA ALA A 208 -11.21 8.45 23.53
C ALA A 208 -9.91 7.61 23.61
N ALA A 209 -9.86 6.65 24.53
CA ALA A 209 -8.72 5.76 24.72
C ALA A 209 -8.48 4.84 23.52
N THR A 210 -9.55 4.28 22.94
CA THR A 210 -9.44 3.44 21.72
C THR A 210 -8.98 4.25 20.51
N GLY A 211 -9.36 5.53 20.40
CA GLY A 211 -8.81 6.46 19.41
C GLY A 211 -7.28 6.59 19.51
N VAL A 212 -6.78 6.86 20.72
CA VAL A 212 -5.33 6.96 20.96
C VAL A 212 -4.63 5.62 20.71
N LEU A 213 -5.20 4.51 21.18
CA LEU A 213 -4.63 3.18 20.99
C LEU A 213 -4.54 2.83 19.50
N ALA A 214 -5.61 3.04 18.73
CA ALA A 214 -5.62 2.79 17.29
C ALA A 214 -4.59 3.66 16.55
N ALA A 215 -4.41 4.92 16.96
CA ALA A 215 -3.38 5.79 16.42
C ALA A 215 -1.96 5.25 16.66
N LEU A 216 -1.68 4.78 17.88
CA LEU A 216 -0.40 4.15 18.22
C LEU A 216 -0.19 2.85 17.43
N THR A 217 -1.22 2.02 17.30
CA THR A 217 -1.15 0.79 16.48
C THR A 217 -0.85 1.12 15.01
N LEU A 218 -1.54 2.11 14.43
CA LEU A 218 -1.28 2.54 13.05
C LEU A 218 0.10 3.17 12.90
N MET A 219 0.60 3.91 13.88
CA MET A 219 1.96 4.46 13.87
C MET A 219 3.00 3.33 13.85
N VAL A 220 2.83 2.29 14.67
CA VAL A 220 3.71 1.12 14.67
C VAL A 220 3.66 0.38 13.32
N ALA A 221 2.49 0.34 12.67
CA ALA A 221 2.34 -0.25 11.34
C ALA A 221 3.19 0.45 10.27
N HIS A 222 3.49 1.75 10.42
CA HIS A 222 4.28 2.52 9.45
C HIS A 222 5.77 2.65 9.82
N LEU A 223 6.23 1.91 10.83
CA LEU A 223 7.66 1.84 11.12
C LEU A 223 8.39 1.06 10.02
N SER A 224 9.67 1.36 9.81
CA SER A 224 10.49 0.92 8.66
C SER A 224 10.63 -0.60 8.46
N TRP A 225 10.40 -1.38 9.50
CA TRP A 225 10.43 -2.85 9.49
C TRP A 225 9.14 -3.53 9.00
N MET A 226 8.07 -2.79 8.73
CA MET A 226 6.79 -3.31 8.26
C MET A 226 6.68 -3.12 6.74
N ASN A 227 6.07 -4.09 6.03
CA ASN A 227 5.87 -3.99 4.59
C ASN A 227 4.44 -3.51 4.26
N PRO A 228 4.24 -2.23 3.86
CA PRO A 228 2.93 -1.70 3.52
C PRO A 228 2.42 -2.14 2.14
N GLU A 229 3.29 -2.68 1.28
CA GLU A 229 2.98 -3.04 -0.10
C GLU A 229 1.99 -4.21 -0.15
N ILE A 230 1.17 -4.23 -1.21
CA ILE A 230 0.26 -5.33 -1.49
C ILE A 230 1.07 -6.37 -2.26
N THR A 231 1.38 -7.48 -1.58
CA THR A 231 2.20 -8.56 -2.13
C THR A 231 1.35 -9.83 -2.29
N THR A 232 1.82 -10.74 -3.13
CA THR A 232 1.18 -12.06 -3.26
C THR A 232 1.30 -12.87 -1.98
N LEU A 233 0.31 -13.71 -1.68
CA LEU A 233 0.37 -14.64 -0.56
C LEU A 233 1.58 -15.56 -0.64
N VAL A 234 2.32 -15.64 0.46
CA VAL A 234 3.38 -16.64 0.64
C VAL A 234 2.79 -18.05 0.59
N PRO A 235 3.56 -19.07 0.14
CA PRO A 235 3.03 -20.42 -0.09
C PRO A 235 2.28 -21.04 1.10
N VAL A 236 2.74 -20.77 2.33
CA VAL A 236 2.12 -21.29 3.56
C VAL A 236 0.72 -20.70 3.85
N LEU A 237 0.40 -19.54 3.28
CA LEU A 237 -0.89 -18.88 3.46
C LEU A 237 -1.90 -19.18 2.34
N LYS A 238 -1.48 -19.87 1.27
CA LYS A 238 -2.39 -20.29 0.19
C LYS A 238 -3.25 -21.45 0.66
N SER A 239 -4.46 -21.17 1.16
CA SER A 239 -5.40 -22.17 1.64
C SER A 239 -6.83 -21.80 1.26
N TYR A 240 -7.81 -22.69 1.43
CA TYR A 240 -9.22 -22.37 1.12
C TYR A 240 -9.77 -21.16 1.92
N TRP A 241 -9.11 -20.78 3.03
CA TRP A 241 -9.55 -19.70 3.92
C TRP A 241 -8.97 -18.32 3.58
N LEU A 242 -8.01 -18.24 2.65
CA LEU A 242 -7.17 -17.08 2.38
C LEU A 242 -6.90 -16.93 0.88
#